data_AF-A0A2T6C1C7-F1
#
_entry.id   AF-A0A2T6C1C7-F1
#
_cell.length_a   1.000
_cell.length_b   1.000
_cell.length_c   1.000
_cell.angle_alpha   90.00
_cell.angle_beta   90.00
_cell.angle_gamma   90.00
#
_symmetry.space_group_name_H-M   'P 1'
#
loop_
_entity.id
_entity.type
_entity.pdbx_description
1 polymer ?
#
loop_
_entity_poly.entity_id
_entity_poly.type
_entity_poly.pdbx_seq_one_letter_code
_entity_poly.pdbx_strand_id
1 'polypeptide(L)'
;MIRKNIFFAFTLLVCTTLFSQQKLNMDLTNSCSFDGSPITGEIYGFASSNEAISIVDEIVGHIGLKRNFQIQASNVPNAAATIRRSPNGTYERYILYSQNFISRIINRSNSYWAAIGVMAHEIAHHLNGHTLKGPSRPPTELEADEFAGFILYKMGATLEQAQSMFNNSLMYTRYESATHPATSARLEAVAVGYQKAKEKDGKTTVSKLPDYKKNYPNTTTKTNYPNTTTYPKTTTTTKPKTTTSTSNKVFSLVMGKGTGYYGQTWKTSFDFPSDEIKKGWDDNRYITSLTYGDNKWTLVMSKGTKYTTQRWRTRSYFPKDEIKKGWDDGYAITSITYGDGMWALVMSKGSGLYAQQWRTRVNFPKDEIKKGWDDGRQITSLSYGDGTWVLVLSKGSKSELQKWRTRSYFPKDEIKKGWDDGYDITSLTYGDGVWALVLSKGSGLYSQAWRNRTYFPSEEIRKGWDDGKTIISVNYGDN
;
A
#
# COMPACT_ATOMS: atom_id res chain seq x y z
N MET A 1 -66.25 -7.17 34.26
CA MET A 1 -64.91 -7.48 34.81
C MET A 1 -64.04 -7.95 33.64
N ILE A 2 -63.33 -7.04 32.97
CA ILE A 2 -62.53 -7.31 31.76
C ILE A 2 -61.15 -6.70 32.00
N ARG A 3 -60.13 -7.55 32.19
CA ARG A 3 -58.73 -7.12 32.31
C ARG A 3 -58.11 -7.07 30.90
N LYS A 4 -57.70 -5.88 30.47
CA LYS A 4 -56.87 -5.67 29.28
C LYS A 4 -55.41 -5.99 29.61
N ASN A 5 -54.84 -6.99 28.95
CA ASN A 5 -53.41 -7.28 29.01
C ASN A 5 -52.68 -6.35 28.02
N ILE A 6 -51.81 -5.49 28.53
CA ILE A 6 -50.90 -4.65 27.74
C ILE A 6 -49.61 -5.44 27.53
N PHE A 7 -49.34 -5.83 26.28
CA PHE A 7 -48.06 -6.39 25.87
C PHE A 7 -47.05 -5.24 25.68
N PHE A 8 -46.00 -5.21 26.52
CA PHE A 8 -44.82 -4.38 26.27
C PHE A 8 -43.93 -5.11 25.24
N ALA A 9 -43.81 -4.55 24.04
CA ALA A 9 -42.82 -4.97 23.07
C ALA A 9 -41.44 -4.48 23.51
N PHE A 10 -40.58 -5.41 23.95
CA PHE A 10 -39.16 -5.15 24.16
C PHE A 10 -38.48 -5.13 22.78
N THR A 11 -38.22 -3.93 22.26
CA THR A 11 -37.37 -3.76 21.08
C THR A 11 -35.93 -4.08 21.48
N LEU A 12 -35.47 -5.28 21.16
CA LEU A 12 -34.08 -5.68 21.31
C LEU A 12 -33.24 -4.87 20.31
N LEU A 13 -32.65 -3.77 20.78
CA LEU A 13 -31.69 -2.98 20.03
C LEU A 13 -30.41 -3.82 19.90
N VAL A 14 -30.29 -4.60 18.82
CA VAL A 14 -29.04 -5.26 18.46
C VAL A 14 -28.07 -4.17 18.05
N CYS A 15 -27.26 -3.70 19.01
CA CYS A 15 -26.15 -2.81 18.77
C CYS A 15 -25.08 -3.61 18.02
N THR A 16 -25.18 -3.63 16.69
CA THR A 16 -24.06 -4.05 15.84
C THR A 16 -22.95 -3.03 16.08
N THR A 17 -21.86 -3.45 16.71
CA THR A 17 -20.63 -2.65 16.77
C THR A 17 -20.16 -2.44 15.34
N LEU A 18 -20.56 -1.32 14.74
CA LEU A 18 -19.91 -0.78 13.56
C LEU A 18 -18.43 -0.62 13.93
N PHE A 19 -17.53 -1.10 13.07
CA PHE A 19 -16.10 -0.84 13.19
C PHE A 19 -15.87 0.67 12.99
N SER A 20 -16.12 1.44 14.05
CA SER A 20 -16.04 2.90 14.03
C SER A 20 -14.58 3.30 14.14
N GLN A 21 -14.14 4.11 13.19
CA GLN A 21 -12.96 4.95 13.33
C GLN A 21 -13.05 5.71 14.66
N GLN A 22 -12.03 5.63 15.51
CA GLN A 22 -11.98 6.35 16.77
C GLN A 22 -10.91 7.43 16.72
N LYS A 23 -11.31 8.69 16.90
CA LYS A 23 -10.35 9.79 17.09
C LYS A 23 -9.58 9.56 18.39
N LEU A 24 -8.26 9.51 18.28
CA LEU A 24 -7.34 9.38 19.41
C LEU A 24 -6.81 10.77 19.74
N ASN A 25 -7.38 11.41 20.77
CA ASN A 25 -6.84 12.66 21.31
C ASN A 25 -5.51 12.36 22.01
N MET A 26 -4.40 12.41 21.28
CA MET A 26 -3.07 12.09 21.77
C MET A 26 -2.16 13.32 21.74
N ASP A 27 -1.40 13.51 22.80
CA ASP A 27 -0.22 14.36 22.80
C ASP A 27 0.94 13.56 22.22
N LEU A 28 1.39 13.94 21.03
CA LEU A 28 2.44 13.24 20.29
C LEU A 28 3.83 13.83 20.51
N THR A 29 3.97 14.80 21.42
CA THR A 29 5.25 15.48 21.66
C THR A 29 6.37 14.50 22.04
N ASN A 30 6.03 13.38 22.67
CA ASN A 30 6.96 12.31 23.08
C ASN A 30 6.80 11.02 22.26
N SER A 31 6.18 11.05 21.07
CA SER A 31 6.08 9.85 20.24
C SER A 31 7.42 9.50 19.59
N CYS A 32 7.78 8.22 19.63
CA CYS A 32 8.88 7.65 18.87
C CYS A 32 8.33 7.17 17.53
N SER A 33 8.93 7.60 16.43
CA SER A 33 8.43 7.41 15.06
C SER A 33 9.50 6.64 14.30
N PHE A 34 9.19 5.44 13.80
CA PHE A 34 10.18 4.50 13.25
C PHE A 34 11.12 5.09 12.20
N ASP A 35 10.58 5.96 11.33
CA ASP A 35 11.30 6.60 10.23
C ASP A 35 11.68 8.06 10.50
N GLY A 36 11.35 8.55 11.69
CA GLY A 36 11.64 9.92 12.13
C GLY A 36 10.74 11.00 11.58
N SER A 37 9.76 10.67 10.75
CA SER A 37 8.80 11.64 10.24
C SER A 37 7.99 12.22 11.40
N PRO A 38 7.75 13.55 11.43
CA PRO A 38 6.89 14.15 12.43
C PRO A 38 5.47 13.64 12.25
N ILE A 39 4.88 13.16 13.34
CA ILE A 39 3.47 12.77 13.36
C ILE A 39 2.65 14.03 13.61
N THR A 40 1.90 14.47 12.60
CA THR A 40 1.13 15.72 12.64
C THR A 40 -0.34 15.50 12.32
N GLY A 41 -1.19 16.38 12.82
CA GLY A 41 -2.63 16.33 12.57
C GLY A 41 -3.40 15.41 13.52
N GLU A 42 -4.68 15.20 13.21
CA GLU A 42 -5.56 14.36 14.02
C GLU A 42 -5.29 12.89 13.76
N ILE A 43 -5.15 12.11 14.84
CA ILE A 43 -4.91 10.68 14.77
C ILE A 43 -6.20 9.90 14.95
N TYR A 44 -6.38 8.91 14.10
CA TYR A 44 -7.53 8.02 14.08
C TYR A 44 -7.05 6.59 14.20
N GLY A 45 -7.55 5.90 15.21
CA GLY A 45 -7.30 4.48 15.46
C GLY A 45 -8.37 3.60 14.84
N PHE A 46 -7.95 2.43 14.41
CA PHE A 46 -8.76 1.33 13.91
C PHE A 46 -8.36 0.04 14.63
N ALA A 47 -9.28 -0.92 14.67
CA ALA A 47 -8.97 -2.24 15.22
C ALA A 47 -7.80 -2.89 14.48
N SER A 48 -6.82 -3.39 15.22
CA SER A 48 -5.74 -4.21 14.66
C SER A 48 -6.23 -5.60 14.30
N SER A 49 -5.57 -6.23 13.32
CA SER A 49 -5.84 -7.63 12.99
C SER A 49 -5.40 -8.55 14.12
N ASN A 50 -6.07 -9.71 14.25
CA ASN A 50 -5.68 -10.75 15.22
C ASN A 50 -4.23 -11.20 15.01
N GLU A 51 -3.75 -11.18 13.76
CA GLU A 51 -2.37 -11.48 13.40
C GLU A 51 -1.38 -10.48 14.01
N ALA A 52 -1.62 -9.16 13.85
CA ALA A 52 -0.77 -8.13 14.43
C ALA A 52 -0.74 -8.21 15.97
N ILE A 53 -1.89 -8.49 16.59
CA ILE A 53 -1.99 -8.70 18.04
C ILE A 53 -1.17 -9.92 18.47
N SER A 54 -1.32 -11.05 17.76
CA SER A 54 -0.64 -12.30 18.09
C SER A 54 0.88 -12.18 17.99
N ILE A 55 1.38 -11.49 16.96
CA ILE A 55 2.83 -11.25 16.79
C ILE A 55 3.40 -10.42 17.93
N VAL A 56 2.71 -9.36 18.34
CA VAL A 56 3.15 -8.54 19.47
C VAL A 56 3.15 -9.36 20.76
N ASP A 57 2.10 -10.16 20.99
CA ASP A 57 2.00 -11.05 22.15
C ASP A 57 3.12 -12.10 22.15
N GLU A 58 3.49 -12.63 20.97
CA GLU A 58 4.61 -13.55 20.78
C GLU A 58 5.96 -12.88 21.10
N ILE A 59 6.21 -11.67 20.57
CA ILE A 59 7.44 -10.89 20.82
C ILE A 59 7.66 -10.70 22.33
N VAL A 60 6.65 -10.20 23.06
CA VAL A 60 6.78 -9.98 24.51
C VAL A 60 6.84 -11.30 25.29
N GLY A 61 6.23 -12.36 24.77
CA GLY A 61 6.29 -13.70 25.33
C GLY A 61 7.71 -14.29 25.35
N HIS A 62 8.52 -14.02 24.33
CA HIS A 62 9.93 -14.49 24.25
C HIS A 62 10.84 -13.91 25.35
N ILE A 63 10.41 -12.85 26.02
CA ILE A 63 11.11 -12.24 27.17
C ILE A 63 10.34 -12.41 28.49
N GLY A 64 9.31 -13.27 28.50
CA GLY A 64 8.53 -13.60 29.69
C GLY A 64 7.59 -12.49 30.18
N LEU A 65 7.29 -11.49 29.34
CA LEU A 65 6.40 -10.40 29.66
C LEU A 65 5.00 -10.63 29.08
N LYS A 66 4.01 -9.97 29.69
CA LYS A 66 2.67 -9.83 29.11
C LYS A 66 2.56 -8.45 28.50
N ARG A 67 1.89 -8.35 27.35
CA ARG A 67 1.62 -7.07 26.71
C ARG A 67 0.83 -6.17 27.65
N ASN A 68 1.34 -4.95 27.89
CA ASN A 68 0.70 -3.91 28.70
C ASN A 68 0.46 -2.61 27.91
N PHE A 69 0.41 -2.72 26.58
CA PHE A 69 0.16 -1.63 25.64
C PHE A 69 -0.86 -2.06 24.58
N GLN A 70 -1.56 -1.09 24.02
CA GLN A 70 -2.54 -1.31 22.95
C GLN A 70 -1.85 -1.23 21.59
N ILE A 71 -2.15 -2.15 20.69
CA ILE A 71 -1.76 -2.04 19.29
C ILE A 71 -2.98 -1.59 18.48
N GLN A 72 -2.81 -0.56 17.64
CA GLN A 72 -3.88 -0.04 16.79
C GLN A 72 -3.37 0.28 15.40
N ALA A 73 -4.12 -0.16 14.39
CA ALA A 73 -3.94 0.37 13.04
C ALA A 73 -4.34 1.86 13.05
N SER A 74 -3.62 2.71 12.33
CA SER A 74 -3.79 4.16 12.44
C SER A 74 -3.36 4.89 11.17
N ASN A 75 -3.78 6.15 11.02
CA ASN A 75 -3.38 7.06 9.95
C ASN A 75 -2.00 7.72 10.17
N VAL A 76 -1.22 7.26 11.16
CA VAL A 76 0.20 7.63 11.28
C VAL A 76 0.96 7.30 9.98
N PRO A 77 1.99 8.05 9.60
CA PRO A 77 2.70 7.80 8.33
C PRO A 77 3.46 6.46 8.30
N ASN A 78 3.82 5.94 9.48
CA ASN A 78 4.71 4.80 9.68
C ASN A 78 4.25 3.92 10.87
N ALA A 79 5.17 3.42 11.70
CA ALA A 79 4.86 2.86 13.01
C ALA A 79 5.43 3.76 14.13
N ALA A 80 4.74 3.81 15.27
CA ALA A 80 5.11 4.68 16.36
C ALA A 80 4.67 4.18 17.74
N ALA A 81 5.58 4.23 18.71
CA ALA A 81 5.33 4.05 20.12
C ALA A 81 4.97 5.40 20.78
N THR A 82 3.83 5.45 21.48
CA THR A 82 3.36 6.66 22.16
C THR A 82 2.61 6.36 23.46
N ILE A 83 2.46 7.38 24.30
CA ILE A 83 1.72 7.33 25.56
C ILE A 83 0.64 8.40 25.54
N ARG A 84 -0.59 8.03 25.87
CA ARG A 84 -1.72 8.95 26.05
C ARG A 84 -2.06 9.07 27.53
N ARG A 85 -2.20 10.29 28.03
CA ARG A 85 -2.82 10.53 29.34
C ARG A 85 -4.33 10.46 29.19
N SER A 86 -4.98 9.51 29.85
CA SER A 86 -6.43 9.37 29.85
C SER A 86 -7.09 10.43 30.74
N PRO A 87 -8.41 10.70 30.57
CA PRO A 87 -9.13 11.72 31.35
C PRO A 87 -9.10 11.50 32.87
N ASN A 88 -9.00 10.25 33.32
CA ASN A 88 -8.87 9.87 34.74
C ASN A 88 -7.41 9.98 35.26
N GLY A 89 -6.49 10.53 34.48
CA GLY A 89 -5.11 10.82 34.89
C GLY A 89 -4.13 9.66 34.76
N THR A 90 -4.56 8.48 34.28
CA THR A 90 -3.67 7.34 34.02
C THR A 90 -2.94 7.49 32.68
N TYR A 91 -1.83 6.78 32.51
CA TYR A 91 -1.09 6.73 31.25
C TYR A 91 -1.36 5.42 30.53
N GLU A 92 -1.82 5.52 29.29
CA GLU A 92 -2.09 4.39 28.40
C GLU A 92 -1.01 4.33 27.33
N ARG A 93 -0.43 3.15 27.12
CA ARG A 93 0.63 2.92 26.12
C ARG A 93 0.04 2.41 24.82
N TYR A 94 0.50 2.96 23.70
CA TYR A 94 0.07 2.58 22.35
C TYR A 94 1.27 2.27 21.45
N ILE A 95 1.08 1.29 20.57
CA ILE A 95 1.82 1.13 19.32
C ILE A 95 0.83 1.39 18.20
N LEU A 96 1.08 2.44 17.43
CA LEU A 96 0.28 2.84 16.28
C LEU A 96 1.01 2.42 15.02
N TYR A 97 0.33 1.86 14.04
CA TYR A 97 0.96 1.54 12.76
C TYR A 97 0.05 1.80 11.58
N SER A 98 0.63 2.28 10.49
CA SER A 98 -0.03 2.31 9.20
C SER A 98 0.04 0.95 8.53
N GLN A 99 -1.13 0.41 8.20
CA GLN A 99 -1.25 -0.83 7.44
C GLN A 99 -0.55 -0.71 6.08
N ASN A 100 -0.61 0.47 5.45
CA ASN A 100 0.08 0.74 4.20
C ASN A 100 1.60 0.71 4.40
N PHE A 101 2.12 1.35 5.45
CA PHE A 101 3.54 1.31 5.79
C PHE A 101 4.05 -0.12 6.04
N ILE A 102 3.36 -0.90 6.86
CA ILE A 102 3.75 -2.29 7.14
C ILE A 102 3.71 -3.13 5.86
N SER A 103 2.66 -2.99 5.04
CA SER A 103 2.59 -3.66 3.74
C SER A 103 3.76 -3.27 2.83
N ARG A 104 4.13 -1.98 2.79
CA ARG A 104 5.29 -1.48 2.02
C ARG A 104 6.59 -2.11 2.51
N ILE A 105 6.82 -2.19 3.83
CA ILE A 105 8.02 -2.78 4.39
C ILE A 105 8.13 -4.28 4.04
N ILE A 106 7.05 -5.05 4.19
CA ILE A 106 7.03 -6.48 3.84
C ILE A 106 7.34 -6.66 2.36
N ASN A 107 6.68 -5.88 1.49
CA ASN A 107 6.81 -6.02 0.04
C ASN A 107 8.19 -5.57 -0.47
N ARG A 108 8.77 -4.49 0.07
CA ARG A 108 10.08 -3.96 -0.35
C ARG A 108 11.23 -4.85 0.11
N SER A 109 11.15 -5.37 1.33
CA SER A 109 12.15 -6.28 1.89
C SER A 109 11.99 -7.73 1.42
N ASN A 110 10.85 -8.06 0.79
CA ASN A 110 10.41 -9.41 0.49
C ASN A 110 10.47 -10.34 1.74
N SER A 111 10.14 -9.79 2.90
CA SER A 111 10.34 -10.46 4.18
C SER A 111 9.31 -10.04 5.20
N TYR A 112 8.54 -11.00 5.70
CA TYR A 112 7.61 -10.75 6.81
C TYR A 112 8.35 -10.38 8.11
N TRP A 113 9.59 -10.86 8.27
CA TRP A 113 10.47 -10.51 9.39
C TRP A 113 10.75 -9.02 9.48
N ALA A 114 10.67 -8.28 8.37
CA ALA A 114 10.80 -6.84 8.36
C ALA A 114 9.70 -6.15 9.17
N ALA A 115 8.46 -6.61 9.06
CA ALA A 115 7.34 -6.10 9.86
C ALA A 115 7.45 -6.51 11.33
N ILE A 116 7.86 -7.75 11.61
CA ILE A 116 8.10 -8.21 12.98
C ILE A 116 9.21 -7.37 13.63
N GLY A 117 10.28 -7.07 12.89
CA GLY A 117 11.38 -6.21 13.34
C GLY A 117 10.93 -4.80 13.70
N VAL A 118 10.10 -4.17 12.86
CA VAL A 118 9.48 -2.86 13.15
C VAL A 118 8.67 -2.94 14.45
N MET A 119 7.83 -3.97 14.63
CA MET A 119 7.04 -4.09 15.85
C MET A 119 7.94 -4.31 17.08
N ALA A 120 8.97 -5.15 16.99
CA ALA A 120 9.92 -5.37 18.07
C ALA A 120 10.66 -4.08 18.44
N HIS A 121 11.03 -3.26 17.45
CA HIS A 121 11.62 -1.95 17.65
C HIS A 121 10.68 -1.01 18.43
N GLU A 122 9.41 -0.88 18.01
CA GLU A 122 8.43 -0.03 18.73
C GLU A 122 8.16 -0.53 20.16
N ILE A 123 8.18 -1.84 20.38
CA ILE A 123 8.08 -2.45 21.72
C ILE A 123 9.28 -2.05 22.58
N ALA A 124 10.49 -2.04 22.02
CA ALA A 124 11.71 -1.64 22.73
C ALA A 124 11.63 -0.22 23.27
N HIS A 125 11.06 0.73 22.50
CA HIS A 125 10.84 2.10 22.98
C HIS A 125 9.99 2.17 24.24
N HIS A 126 8.99 1.29 24.37
CA HIS A 126 8.20 1.17 25.58
C HIS A 126 8.97 0.50 26.72
N LEU A 127 9.71 -0.58 26.46
CA LEU A 127 10.40 -1.36 27.48
C LEU A 127 11.60 -0.61 28.07
N ASN A 128 12.37 0.11 27.25
CA ASN A 128 13.51 0.91 27.71
C ASN A 128 13.10 2.29 28.26
N GLY A 129 11.79 2.58 28.25
CA GLY A 129 11.23 3.83 28.75
C GLY A 129 11.59 5.05 27.91
N HIS A 130 11.87 4.88 26.62
CA HIS A 130 12.18 5.98 25.70
C HIS A 130 11.01 6.97 25.60
N THR A 131 9.79 6.44 25.53
CA THR A 131 8.55 7.24 25.46
C THR A 131 8.29 8.13 26.68
N LEU A 132 9.04 7.96 27.78
CA LEU A 132 8.98 8.80 28.98
C LEU A 132 10.05 9.90 29.01
N LYS A 133 11.08 9.80 28.16
CA LYS A 133 12.27 10.66 28.18
C LYS A 133 12.26 11.74 27.09
N GLY A 134 11.28 11.69 26.17
CA GLY A 134 11.14 12.63 25.05
C GLY A 134 11.09 11.93 23.69
N PRO A 135 11.19 12.69 22.58
CA PRO A 135 11.21 12.13 21.23
C PRO A 135 12.47 11.29 20.96
N SER A 136 12.40 10.44 19.94
CA SER A 136 13.50 9.59 19.46
C SER A 136 14.81 10.36 19.24
N ARG A 137 15.92 9.74 19.67
CA ARG A 137 17.30 10.22 19.49
C ARG A 137 18.18 9.06 19.01
N PRO A 138 19.33 9.34 18.37
CA PRO A 138 20.18 8.28 17.84
C PRO A 138 20.52 7.14 18.82
N PRO A 139 20.87 7.39 20.10
CA PRO A 139 21.13 6.30 21.05
C PRO A 139 19.91 5.42 21.33
N THR A 140 18.72 6.03 21.48
CA THR A 140 17.49 5.28 21.78
C THR A 140 17.03 4.44 20.60
N GLU A 141 17.28 4.89 19.38
CA GLU A 141 17.01 4.12 18.15
C GLU A 141 17.92 2.89 18.05
N LEU A 142 19.21 3.02 18.34
CA LEU A 142 20.15 1.90 18.32
C LEU A 142 19.85 0.87 19.41
N GLU A 143 19.44 1.33 20.61
CA GLU A 143 18.98 0.43 21.68
C GLU A 143 17.72 -0.36 21.25
N ALA A 144 16.80 0.29 20.54
CA ALA A 144 15.60 -0.35 20.02
C ALA A 144 15.89 -1.35 18.89
N ASP A 145 16.81 -0.99 17.98
CA ASP A 145 17.29 -1.88 16.90
C ASP A 145 18.03 -3.11 17.45
N GLU A 146 18.84 -2.92 18.50
CA GLU A 146 19.50 -4.03 19.19
C GLU A 146 18.48 -4.99 19.81
N PHE A 147 17.47 -4.48 20.51
CA PHE A 147 16.40 -5.31 21.05
C PHE A 147 15.65 -6.06 19.94
N ALA A 148 15.34 -5.39 18.82
CA ALA A 148 14.68 -6.02 17.69
C ALA A 148 15.50 -7.21 17.15
N GLY A 149 16.81 -7.04 16.96
CA GLY A 149 17.71 -8.13 16.55
C GLY A 149 17.74 -9.30 17.54
N PHE A 150 17.73 -9.02 18.85
CA PHE A 150 17.68 -10.04 19.90
C PHE A 150 16.41 -10.89 19.82
N ILE A 151 15.25 -10.23 19.67
CA ILE A 151 13.95 -10.90 19.55
C ILE A 151 13.85 -11.71 18.25
N LEU A 152 14.26 -11.13 17.13
CA LEU A 152 14.18 -11.78 15.82
C LEU A 152 14.97 -13.10 15.80
N TYR A 153 16.14 -13.15 16.44
CA TYR A 153 16.86 -14.42 16.64
C TYR A 153 16.05 -15.44 17.47
N LYS A 154 15.49 -15.01 18.61
CA LYS A 154 14.70 -15.90 19.49
C LYS A 154 13.44 -16.45 18.83
N MET A 155 12.88 -15.72 17.86
CA MET A 155 11.76 -16.15 17.02
C MET A 155 12.20 -17.03 15.84
N GLY A 156 13.51 -17.19 15.60
CA GLY A 156 14.06 -18.09 14.59
C GLY A 156 14.40 -17.45 13.24
N ALA A 157 14.45 -16.11 13.15
CA ALA A 157 14.91 -15.43 11.95
C ALA A 157 16.41 -15.70 11.68
N THR A 158 16.81 -15.71 10.42
CA THR A 158 18.23 -15.55 10.06
C THR A 158 18.69 -14.11 10.29
N LEU A 159 20.00 -13.85 10.33
CA LEU A 159 20.52 -12.48 10.47
C LEU A 159 20.07 -11.58 9.31
N GLU A 160 20.07 -12.10 8.08
CA GLU A 160 19.58 -11.39 6.90
C GLU A 160 18.10 -11.02 7.04
N GLN A 161 17.28 -11.95 7.53
CA GLN A 161 15.87 -11.70 7.83
C GLN A 161 15.69 -10.69 8.96
N ALA A 162 16.49 -10.74 10.01
CA ALA A 162 16.46 -9.78 11.11
C ALA A 162 16.82 -8.35 10.64
N GLN A 163 17.73 -8.23 9.69
CA GLN A 163 18.14 -6.95 9.09
C GLN A 163 17.18 -6.47 7.99
N SER A 164 16.21 -7.31 7.56
CA SER A 164 15.34 -7.02 6.42
C SER A 164 14.45 -5.79 6.61
N MET A 165 14.21 -5.32 7.84
CA MET A 165 13.48 -4.07 8.11
C MET A 165 14.16 -2.81 7.56
N PHE A 166 15.47 -2.87 7.29
CA PHE A 166 16.23 -1.80 6.63
C PHE A 166 16.50 -2.06 5.14
N ASN A 167 16.06 -3.21 4.63
CA ASN A 167 16.21 -3.57 3.22
C ASN A 167 15.11 -2.92 2.38
N ASN A 168 14.93 -1.62 2.56
CA ASN A 168 13.99 -0.79 1.82
C ASN A 168 14.56 0.63 1.67
N SER A 169 14.29 1.26 0.52
CA SER A 169 14.77 2.61 0.20
C SER A 169 14.12 3.72 1.04
N LEU A 170 13.03 3.45 1.77
CA LEU A 170 12.37 4.44 2.65
C LEU A 170 13.21 4.73 3.90
N MET A 171 13.95 3.73 4.40
CA MET A 171 14.75 3.82 5.63
C MET A 171 16.26 3.96 5.36
N TYR A 172 16.68 3.88 4.08
CA TYR A 172 18.10 3.94 3.72
C TYR A 172 18.60 5.39 3.73
N THR A 173 19.16 5.81 4.86
CA THR A 173 19.92 7.07 4.98
C THR A 173 21.42 6.77 5.04
N ARG A 174 22.19 7.46 4.18
CA ARG A 174 23.67 7.38 4.18
C ARG A 174 24.30 8.26 5.27
N TYR A 175 23.52 9.14 5.88
CA TYR A 175 23.97 10.15 6.83
C TYR A 175 23.09 10.14 8.08
N GLU A 176 23.71 10.35 9.24
CA GLU A 176 23.01 10.55 10.51
C GLU A 176 22.17 11.83 10.47
N SER A 177 21.03 11.80 11.15
CA SER A 177 20.18 12.97 11.40
C SER A 177 20.11 13.26 12.90
N ALA A 178 19.54 14.42 13.26
CA ALA A 178 19.36 14.82 14.66
C ALA A 178 18.57 13.80 15.51
N THR A 179 17.75 12.96 14.87
CA THR A 179 16.88 11.99 15.56
C THR A 179 17.17 10.53 15.19
N HIS A 180 17.81 10.26 14.04
CA HIS A 180 18.02 8.89 13.51
C HIS A 180 19.47 8.64 13.07
N PRO A 181 20.09 7.51 13.47
CA PRO A 181 21.42 7.11 13.01
C PRO A 181 21.45 6.76 11.52
N ALA A 182 22.65 6.68 10.94
CA ALA A 182 22.85 6.14 9.60
C ALA A 182 22.45 4.65 9.55
N THR A 183 21.94 4.21 8.40
CA THR A 183 21.44 2.83 8.21
C THR A 183 22.47 1.76 8.58
N SER A 184 23.76 2.02 8.33
CA SER A 184 24.84 1.09 8.69
C SER A 184 24.92 0.84 10.20
N ALA A 185 24.78 1.89 11.02
CA ALA A 185 24.79 1.77 12.48
C ALA A 185 23.54 1.02 12.98
N ARG A 186 22.38 1.26 12.37
CA ARG A 186 21.13 0.54 12.67
C ARG A 186 21.24 -0.96 12.34
N LEU A 187 21.79 -1.30 11.17
CA LEU A 187 22.07 -2.68 10.76
C LEU A 187 23.05 -3.38 11.70
N GLU A 188 24.07 -2.66 12.18
CA GLU A 188 25.04 -3.16 13.14
C GLU A 188 24.40 -3.40 14.51
N ALA A 189 23.57 -2.49 15.02
CA ALA A 189 22.84 -2.67 16.26
C ALA A 189 21.95 -3.93 16.24
N VAL A 190 21.21 -4.16 15.14
CA VAL A 190 20.46 -5.41 14.93
C VAL A 190 21.37 -6.63 15.02
N ALA A 191 22.53 -6.59 14.36
CA ALA A 191 23.48 -7.69 14.38
C ALA A 191 24.03 -7.95 15.79
N VAL A 192 24.34 -6.91 16.56
CA VAL A 192 24.79 -7.01 17.96
C VAL A 192 23.73 -7.72 18.81
N GLY A 193 22.47 -7.29 18.73
CA GLY A 193 21.37 -7.90 19.47
C GLY A 193 21.16 -9.37 19.12
N TYR A 194 21.20 -9.67 17.82
CA TYR A 194 21.10 -11.02 17.29
C TYR A 194 22.22 -11.93 17.85
N GLN A 195 23.47 -11.47 17.85
CA GLN A 195 24.59 -12.26 18.41
C GLN A 195 24.46 -12.43 19.93
N LYS A 196 24.03 -11.40 20.67
CA LYS A 196 23.78 -11.49 22.12
C LYS A 196 22.76 -12.59 22.45
N ALA A 197 21.70 -12.71 21.67
CA ALA A 197 20.71 -13.77 21.84
C ALA A 197 21.29 -15.15 21.52
N LYS A 198 22.04 -15.25 20.41
CA LYS A 198 22.69 -16.48 19.95
C LYS A 198 23.72 -17.02 20.94
N GLU A 199 24.55 -16.16 21.51
CA GLU A 199 25.52 -16.55 22.53
C GLU A 199 24.86 -17.03 23.82
N LYS A 200 23.76 -16.39 24.23
CA LYS A 200 23.01 -16.82 25.43
C LYS A 200 22.41 -18.20 25.23
N ASP A 201 21.86 -18.48 24.05
CA ASP A 201 21.33 -19.81 23.73
C ASP A 201 22.45 -20.86 23.61
N GLY A 202 23.62 -20.47 23.07
CA GLY A 202 24.82 -21.32 22.97
C GLY A 202 25.59 -21.55 24.28
N LYS A 203 25.41 -20.71 25.31
CA LYS A 203 26.02 -20.85 26.65
C LYS A 203 25.21 -21.74 27.61
N THR A 204 24.18 -22.43 27.13
CA THR A 204 23.40 -23.39 27.92
C THR A 204 24.14 -24.74 28.07
N THR A 205 25.34 -24.72 28.63
CA THR A 205 25.99 -25.90 29.24
C THR A 205 25.89 -25.80 30.76
N VAL A 206 24.92 -26.55 31.30
CA VAL A 206 24.74 -27.03 32.69
C VAL A 206 25.38 -26.19 33.81
N SER A 207 24.57 -25.32 34.44
CA SER A 207 24.73 -25.06 35.88
C SER A 207 23.51 -25.64 36.62
N LYS A 208 23.78 -26.53 37.57
CA LYS A 208 22.76 -27.24 38.36
C LYS A 208 21.98 -26.27 39.24
N LEU A 209 20.66 -26.25 39.09
CA LEU A 209 19.68 -25.87 40.11
C LEU A 209 18.67 -27.02 40.29
N PRO A 210 18.03 -27.15 41.47
CA PRO A 210 17.54 -28.42 42.01
C PRO A 210 16.35 -29.02 41.28
N ASP A 211 16.27 -30.34 41.42
CA ASP A 211 15.35 -31.27 40.78
C ASP A 211 13.88 -31.01 41.15
N TYR A 212 13.03 -30.80 40.13
CA TYR A 212 11.59 -31.01 40.25
C TYR A 212 11.07 -31.73 39.00
N LYS A 213 11.31 -33.04 38.94
CA LYS A 213 10.51 -33.97 38.12
C LYS A 213 9.91 -35.11 38.95
N LYS A 214 8.60 -35.05 39.14
CA LYS A 214 7.62 -36.15 39.11
C LYS A 214 6.27 -35.48 38.78
N ASN A 215 5.51 -35.82 37.74
CA ASN A 215 5.33 -37.07 37.02
C ASN A 215 4.93 -36.76 35.56
N TYR A 216 5.40 -37.56 34.60
CA TYR A 216 4.53 -38.43 33.76
C TYR A 216 5.45 -39.45 33.05
N PRO A 217 5.05 -40.74 32.90
CA PRO A 217 5.95 -41.82 32.54
C PRO A 217 6.15 -41.96 31.02
N ASN A 218 7.41 -42.20 30.64
CA ASN A 218 7.81 -42.77 29.37
C ASN A 218 7.62 -44.29 29.36
N THR A 219 7.24 -44.85 28.22
CA THR A 219 7.86 -46.10 27.77
C THR A 219 7.85 -46.19 26.24
N THR A 220 9.05 -46.17 25.67
CA THR A 220 9.38 -46.71 24.35
C THR A 220 10.09 -48.04 24.58
N THR A 221 9.78 -49.08 23.83
CA THR A 221 10.82 -50.04 23.38
C THR A 221 10.44 -50.65 22.03
N LYS A 222 11.49 -50.88 21.23
CA LYS A 222 11.56 -51.14 19.79
C LYS A 222 11.14 -52.57 19.41
N THR A 223 10.77 -52.81 18.15
CA THR A 223 11.31 -53.90 17.32
C THR A 223 10.96 -53.76 15.84
N ASN A 224 11.84 -54.31 14.99
CA ASN A 224 11.89 -54.34 13.53
C ASN A 224 10.62 -54.86 12.83
N TYR A 225 10.40 -54.46 11.56
CA TYR A 225 9.58 -55.24 10.62
C TYR A 225 10.11 -55.23 9.17
N PRO A 226 10.06 -56.37 8.46
CA PRO A 226 10.32 -56.48 7.02
C PRO A 226 9.06 -56.29 6.15
N ASN A 227 9.31 -56.30 4.84
CA ASN A 227 8.49 -55.94 3.68
C ASN A 227 7.08 -56.55 3.49
N THR A 228 6.31 -55.77 2.70
CA THR A 228 5.24 -56.12 1.71
C THR A 228 3.92 -56.75 2.20
N THR A 229 2.76 -56.19 1.81
CA THR A 229 1.89 -56.61 0.67
C THR A 229 0.62 -55.71 0.57
N THR A 230 0.34 -55.18 -0.63
CA THR A 230 -0.94 -54.86 -1.34
C THR A 230 -2.17 -54.11 -0.73
N TYR A 231 -2.57 -53.04 -1.46
CA TYR A 231 -3.88 -52.34 -1.76
C TYR A 231 -5.25 -52.90 -1.26
N PRO A 232 -6.38 -52.13 -1.18
CA PRO A 232 -6.80 -51.00 -2.06
C PRO A 232 -7.58 -49.79 -1.45
N LYS A 233 -7.93 -48.86 -2.37
CA LYS A 233 -8.66 -47.57 -2.35
C LYS A 233 -10.06 -47.49 -1.68
N THR A 234 -10.49 -46.22 -1.53
CA THR A 234 -11.86 -45.62 -1.41
C THR A 234 -12.36 -45.47 0.04
N THR A 235 -12.88 -44.33 0.55
CA THR A 235 -13.86 -43.40 -0.02
C THR A 235 -13.86 -42.03 0.72
N THR A 236 -14.23 -41.01 -0.05
CA THR A 236 -14.60 -39.60 0.20
C THR A 236 -15.22 -39.24 1.56
N THR A 237 -14.79 -38.10 2.12
CA THR A 237 -15.68 -37.15 2.82
C THR A 237 -15.10 -35.73 2.77
N THR A 238 -15.88 -34.82 2.23
CA THR A 238 -15.61 -33.42 1.93
C THR A 238 -15.43 -32.55 3.19
N LYS A 239 -14.36 -31.75 3.24
CA LYS A 239 -14.15 -30.68 4.23
C LYS A 239 -14.38 -29.31 3.55
N PRO A 240 -14.95 -28.29 4.23
CA PRO A 240 -15.36 -27.04 3.61
C PRO A 240 -14.16 -26.29 3.03
N LYS A 241 -14.28 -25.90 1.77
CA LYS A 241 -13.27 -25.13 1.04
C LYS A 241 -13.30 -23.70 1.57
N THR A 242 -12.32 -23.33 2.38
CA THR A 242 -11.99 -21.93 2.66
C THR A 242 -11.59 -21.32 1.32
N THR A 243 -12.50 -20.58 0.69
CA THR A 243 -12.17 -19.78 -0.50
C THR A 243 -11.37 -18.57 -0.04
N THR A 244 -10.05 -18.74 0.08
CA THR A 244 -9.11 -17.64 -0.09
C THR A 244 -9.30 -17.15 -1.52
N SER A 245 -10.00 -16.03 -1.71
CA SER A 245 -10.01 -15.34 -3.00
C SER A 245 -8.61 -14.75 -3.19
N THR A 246 -7.69 -15.52 -3.77
CA THR A 246 -6.50 -14.94 -4.38
C THR A 246 -7.00 -13.97 -5.44
N SER A 247 -6.93 -12.66 -5.17
CA SER A 247 -7.25 -11.66 -6.20
C SER A 247 -6.30 -11.90 -7.36
N ASN A 248 -6.82 -12.39 -8.48
CA ASN A 248 -6.02 -12.63 -9.67
C ASN A 248 -5.81 -11.27 -10.34
N LYS A 249 -4.91 -10.45 -9.79
CA LYS A 249 -4.61 -9.12 -10.32
C LYS A 249 -3.71 -9.21 -11.54
N VAL A 250 -3.92 -8.32 -12.50
CA VAL A 250 -3.21 -8.27 -13.78
C VAL A 250 -2.82 -6.85 -14.13
N PHE A 251 -1.68 -6.72 -14.79
CA PHE A 251 -1.35 -5.57 -15.60
C PHE A 251 -2.20 -5.58 -16.88
N SER A 252 -2.86 -4.47 -17.15
CA SER A 252 -3.68 -4.24 -18.35
C SER A 252 -3.03 -3.16 -19.20
N LEU A 253 -2.33 -3.59 -20.26
CA LEU A 253 -1.70 -2.72 -21.24
C LEU A 253 -2.69 -2.36 -22.34
N VAL A 254 -2.75 -1.07 -22.71
CA VAL A 254 -3.45 -0.57 -23.90
C VAL A 254 -2.44 0.12 -24.80
N MET A 255 -2.35 -0.33 -26.05
CA MET A 255 -1.52 0.29 -27.09
C MET A 255 -2.37 0.62 -28.31
N GLY A 256 -1.96 1.62 -29.09
CA GLY A 256 -2.62 1.98 -30.35
C GLY A 256 -1.81 2.94 -31.19
N LYS A 257 -2.32 3.25 -32.37
CA LYS A 257 -1.78 4.25 -33.29
C LYS A 257 -2.56 5.56 -33.16
N GLY A 258 -2.06 6.62 -33.78
CA GLY A 258 -2.75 7.93 -33.82
C GLY A 258 -2.57 8.83 -32.60
N THR A 259 -1.75 8.43 -31.62
CA THR A 259 -1.37 9.27 -30.47
C THR A 259 -0.54 10.49 -30.88
N GLY A 260 0.24 10.37 -31.96
CA GLY A 260 1.30 11.31 -32.33
C GLY A 260 2.59 11.11 -31.52
N TYR A 261 2.60 10.15 -30.59
CA TYR A 261 3.77 9.85 -29.77
C TYR A 261 4.80 9.05 -30.56
N TYR A 262 6.06 9.26 -30.23
CA TYR A 262 7.15 8.43 -30.72
C TYR A 262 8.28 8.33 -29.70
N GLY A 263 9.18 7.39 -29.98
CA GLY A 263 10.38 7.13 -29.20
C GLY A 263 10.13 6.60 -27.79
N GLN A 264 8.92 6.27 -27.37
CA GLN A 264 8.53 6.05 -25.96
C GLN A 264 9.53 5.26 -25.09
N THR A 265 9.63 5.65 -23.81
CA THR A 265 10.35 4.89 -22.78
C THR A 265 9.39 4.53 -21.67
N TRP A 266 9.67 3.43 -20.97
CA TRP A 266 8.97 3.06 -19.75
C TRP A 266 9.94 2.68 -18.64
N LYS A 267 9.52 2.85 -17.39
CA LYS A 267 10.24 2.43 -16.20
C LYS A 267 9.24 1.94 -15.14
N THR A 268 9.54 0.80 -14.54
CA THR A 268 8.94 0.40 -13.27
C THR A 268 9.87 0.74 -12.12
N SER A 269 9.34 1.31 -11.04
CA SER A 269 10.11 1.67 -9.84
C SER A 269 9.28 1.44 -8.58
N PHE A 270 9.91 1.03 -7.48
CA PHE A 270 9.24 0.97 -6.18
C PHE A 270 8.97 2.38 -5.64
N ASP A 271 9.90 3.30 -5.86
CA ASP A 271 9.76 4.71 -5.50
C ASP A 271 9.21 5.55 -6.63
N PHE A 272 8.65 6.71 -6.29
CA PHE A 272 8.20 7.67 -7.30
C PHE A 272 9.39 8.05 -8.21
N PRO A 273 9.30 7.84 -9.55
CA PRO A 273 10.45 7.84 -10.46
C PRO A 273 10.87 9.26 -10.87
N SER A 274 11.23 10.09 -9.88
CA SER A 274 11.55 11.51 -10.10
C SER A 274 12.80 11.73 -10.93
N ASP A 275 13.81 10.86 -10.80
CA ASP A 275 15.05 10.98 -11.56
C ASP A 275 14.89 10.54 -13.01
N GLU A 276 14.10 9.48 -13.26
CA GLU A 276 13.72 9.10 -14.63
C GLU A 276 12.87 10.17 -15.31
N ILE A 277 12.00 10.86 -14.56
CA ILE A 277 11.25 12.01 -15.10
C ILE A 277 12.20 13.13 -15.53
N LYS A 278 13.18 13.50 -14.69
CA LYS A 278 14.16 14.55 -15.04
C LYS A 278 14.96 14.17 -16.29
N LYS A 279 15.52 12.95 -16.32
CA LYS A 279 16.24 12.43 -17.50
C LYS A 279 15.36 12.41 -18.76
N GLY A 280 14.08 12.08 -18.60
CA GLY A 280 13.11 12.12 -19.70
C GLY A 280 12.91 13.54 -20.23
N TRP A 281 12.77 14.53 -19.35
CA TRP A 281 12.68 15.94 -19.77
C TRP A 281 13.94 16.41 -20.51
N ASP A 282 15.13 16.00 -20.05
CA ASP A 282 16.40 16.31 -20.73
C ASP A 282 16.48 15.72 -22.16
N ASP A 283 15.81 14.59 -22.40
CA ASP A 283 15.68 13.97 -23.74
C ASP A 283 14.39 14.41 -24.48
N ASN A 284 13.78 15.53 -24.09
CA ASN A 284 12.55 16.07 -24.69
C ASN A 284 11.37 15.06 -24.70
N ARG A 285 11.25 14.29 -23.62
CA ARG A 285 10.14 13.37 -23.37
C ARG A 285 9.31 13.90 -22.23
N TYR A 286 8.01 13.68 -22.32
CA TYR A 286 7.08 14.08 -21.27
C TYR A 286 6.31 12.87 -20.74
N ILE A 287 5.91 12.92 -19.47
CA ILE A 287 5.03 11.93 -18.86
C ILE A 287 3.74 11.88 -19.66
N THR A 288 3.40 10.68 -20.14
CA THR A 288 2.20 10.39 -20.94
C THR A 288 1.35 9.27 -20.33
N SER A 289 1.94 8.46 -19.45
CA SER A 289 1.20 7.59 -18.54
C SER A 289 1.97 7.48 -17.23
N LEU A 290 1.25 7.50 -16.11
CA LEU A 290 1.79 7.26 -14.78
C LEU A 290 0.76 6.49 -13.99
N THR A 291 1.11 5.28 -13.56
CA THR A 291 0.21 4.44 -12.77
C THR A 291 0.97 3.82 -11.60
N TYR A 292 0.23 3.38 -10.59
CA TYR A 292 0.77 2.60 -9.50
C TYR A 292 -0.04 1.32 -9.35
N GLY A 293 0.67 0.22 -9.23
CA GLY A 293 0.10 -1.12 -9.19
C GLY A 293 1.19 -2.13 -8.92
N ASP A 294 0.84 -3.27 -8.34
CA ASP A 294 1.82 -4.31 -7.98
C ASP A 294 2.99 -3.77 -7.13
N ASN A 295 2.67 -2.82 -6.24
CA ASN A 295 3.64 -2.09 -5.42
C ASN A 295 4.72 -1.32 -6.20
N LYS A 296 4.49 -1.00 -7.47
CA LYS A 296 5.41 -0.26 -8.33
C LYS A 296 4.72 0.88 -9.07
N TRP A 297 5.42 1.99 -9.18
CA TRP A 297 5.15 3.02 -10.16
C TRP A 297 5.52 2.52 -11.55
N THR A 298 4.61 2.68 -12.51
CA THR A 298 4.89 2.53 -13.94
C THR A 298 4.85 3.91 -14.57
N LEU A 299 6.01 4.37 -15.03
CA LEU A 299 6.19 5.62 -15.76
C LEU A 299 6.31 5.32 -17.25
N VAL A 300 5.58 6.06 -18.08
CA VAL A 300 5.75 6.09 -19.54
C VAL A 300 5.99 7.52 -19.97
N MET A 301 7.08 7.74 -20.70
CA MET A 301 7.42 9.05 -21.25
C MET A 301 7.58 8.99 -22.76
N SER A 302 7.08 10.00 -23.45
CA SER A 302 6.98 10.02 -24.91
C SER A 302 7.51 11.32 -25.49
N LYS A 303 8.12 11.24 -26.69
CA LYS A 303 8.30 12.41 -27.57
C LYS A 303 7.04 12.59 -28.42
N GLY A 304 6.95 13.71 -29.15
CA GLY A 304 5.80 13.99 -30.02
C GLY A 304 4.54 14.44 -29.27
N THR A 305 4.65 14.71 -27.98
CA THR A 305 3.60 15.45 -27.27
C THR A 305 3.58 16.90 -27.76
N LYS A 306 2.45 17.58 -27.60
CA LYS A 306 2.36 19.04 -27.80
C LYS A 306 2.77 19.83 -26.55
N TYR A 307 3.26 19.15 -25.51
CA TYR A 307 3.58 19.80 -24.26
C TYR A 307 4.84 20.64 -24.41
N THR A 308 4.80 21.86 -23.88
CA THR A 308 5.95 22.79 -23.88
C THR A 308 6.65 22.82 -22.52
N THR A 309 5.90 22.60 -21.45
CA THR A 309 6.43 22.54 -20.09
C THR A 309 5.59 21.56 -19.28
N GLN A 310 6.23 20.75 -18.44
CA GLN A 310 5.54 19.81 -17.56
C GLN A 310 6.11 19.91 -16.15
N ARG A 311 5.26 19.69 -15.15
CA ARG A 311 5.65 19.64 -13.75
C ARG A 311 4.90 18.54 -13.04
N TRP A 312 5.49 18.05 -11.95
CA TRP A 312 4.85 17.10 -11.06
C TRP A 312 4.96 17.53 -9.59
N ARG A 313 4.01 17.08 -8.78
CA ARG A 313 4.00 17.20 -7.32
C ARG A 313 3.43 15.94 -6.71
N THR A 314 4.05 15.50 -5.62
CA THR A 314 3.56 14.39 -4.81
C THR A 314 3.09 14.89 -3.45
N ARG A 315 1.98 14.36 -2.94
CA ARG A 315 1.39 14.72 -1.64
C ARG A 315 0.73 13.51 -0.98
N SER A 316 0.78 13.42 0.34
CA SER A 316 -0.02 12.43 1.09
C SER A 316 -1.52 12.75 1.09
N TYR A 317 -1.90 13.97 0.71
CA TYR A 317 -3.28 14.44 0.62
C TYR A 317 -3.64 14.85 -0.82
N PHE A 318 -4.93 14.97 -1.12
CA PHE A 318 -5.37 15.39 -2.45
C PHE A 318 -4.90 16.83 -2.79
N PRO A 319 -4.13 17.04 -3.88
CA PRO A 319 -3.36 18.27 -4.11
C PRO A 319 -4.18 19.41 -4.72
N LYS A 320 -5.28 19.81 -4.06
CA LYS A 320 -6.20 20.85 -4.56
C LYS A 320 -5.54 22.22 -4.75
N ASP A 321 -4.62 22.59 -3.86
CA ASP A 321 -3.97 23.91 -3.88
C ASP A 321 -2.90 23.97 -4.98
N GLU A 322 -2.17 22.87 -5.21
CA GLU A 322 -1.22 22.74 -6.31
C GLU A 322 -1.92 22.73 -7.68
N ILE A 323 -3.11 22.14 -7.77
CA ILE A 323 -3.95 22.21 -8.96
C ILE A 323 -4.34 23.67 -9.23
N LYS A 324 -4.87 24.37 -8.23
CA LYS A 324 -5.28 25.78 -8.37
C LYS A 324 -4.11 26.65 -8.84
N LYS A 325 -2.97 26.55 -8.15
CA LYS A 325 -1.74 27.24 -8.55
C LYS A 325 -1.31 26.87 -9.98
N GLY A 326 -1.52 25.61 -10.40
CA GLY A 326 -1.19 25.18 -11.75
C GLY A 326 -2.07 25.80 -12.82
N TRP A 327 -3.36 25.91 -12.57
CA TRP A 327 -4.26 26.64 -13.46
C TRP A 327 -3.88 28.12 -13.55
N ASP A 328 -3.57 28.77 -12.42
CA ASP A 328 -3.12 30.17 -12.39
C ASP A 328 -1.81 30.36 -13.19
N ASP A 329 -0.90 29.39 -13.11
CA ASP A 329 0.36 29.38 -13.87
C ASP A 329 0.19 28.95 -15.35
N GLY A 330 -1.03 28.67 -15.81
CA GLY A 330 -1.36 28.28 -17.18
C GLY A 330 -1.11 26.80 -17.54
N TYR A 331 -0.96 25.93 -16.54
CA TYR A 331 -0.86 24.48 -16.74
C TYR A 331 -2.24 23.82 -16.70
N ALA A 332 -2.40 22.71 -17.42
CA ALA A 332 -3.54 21.81 -17.27
C ALA A 332 -3.12 20.50 -16.59
N ILE A 333 -3.97 19.92 -15.76
CA ILE A 333 -3.84 18.55 -15.26
C ILE A 333 -3.81 17.60 -16.46
N THR A 334 -2.76 16.80 -16.55
CA THR A 334 -2.58 15.77 -17.59
C THR A 334 -2.50 14.37 -17.02
N SER A 335 -2.15 14.22 -15.74
CA SER A 335 -2.35 12.96 -15.01
C SER A 335 -2.54 13.25 -13.53
N ILE A 336 -3.35 12.43 -12.87
CA ILE A 336 -3.40 12.34 -11.42
C ILE A 336 -3.52 10.88 -11.03
N THR A 337 -2.63 10.43 -10.18
CA THR A 337 -2.49 9.01 -9.83
C THR A 337 -2.28 8.90 -8.34
N TYR A 338 -2.92 7.93 -7.70
CA TYR A 338 -2.62 7.58 -6.32
C TYR A 338 -1.83 6.28 -6.28
N GLY A 339 -0.81 6.26 -5.45
CA GLY A 339 0.07 5.11 -5.30
C GLY A 339 1.01 5.30 -4.12
N ASP A 340 1.40 4.21 -3.47
CA ASP A 340 2.39 4.25 -2.39
C ASP A 340 2.04 5.22 -1.25
N GLY A 341 0.75 5.44 -0.98
CA GLY A 341 0.28 6.37 0.05
C GLY A 341 0.32 7.86 -0.35
N MET A 342 0.54 8.17 -1.63
CA MET A 342 0.59 9.55 -2.12
C MET A 342 -0.14 9.75 -3.45
N TRP A 343 -0.69 10.95 -3.62
CA TRP A 343 -1.15 11.51 -4.88
C TRP A 343 0.05 12.07 -5.65
N ALA A 344 0.22 11.62 -6.89
CA ALA A 344 1.11 12.20 -7.88
C ALA A 344 0.30 13.01 -8.91
N LEU A 345 0.40 14.33 -8.82
CA LEU A 345 -0.18 15.28 -9.77
C LEU A 345 0.84 15.59 -10.86
N VAL A 346 0.44 15.44 -12.12
CA VAL A 346 1.19 15.88 -13.30
C VAL A 346 0.37 16.94 -14.03
N MET A 347 1.00 18.08 -14.32
CA MET A 347 0.38 19.16 -15.09
C MET A 347 1.30 19.59 -16.24
N SER A 348 0.72 19.99 -17.36
CA SER A 348 1.46 20.36 -18.56
C SER A 348 0.87 21.58 -19.27
N LYS A 349 1.74 22.44 -19.79
CA LYS A 349 1.42 23.50 -20.76
C LYS A 349 1.42 22.93 -22.17
N GLY A 350 0.66 23.52 -23.10
CA GLY A 350 0.58 23.05 -24.48
C GLY A 350 -0.24 21.78 -24.67
N SER A 351 -0.98 21.33 -23.65
CA SER A 351 -1.85 20.15 -23.75
C SER A 351 -3.07 20.34 -24.66
N GLY A 352 -3.46 21.59 -24.91
CA GLY A 352 -4.72 21.94 -25.56
C GLY A 352 -5.94 21.81 -24.65
N LEU A 353 -5.77 21.31 -23.41
CA LEU A 353 -6.84 21.20 -22.43
C LEU A 353 -7.06 22.53 -21.73
N TYR A 354 -8.33 22.92 -21.57
CA TYR A 354 -8.69 24.17 -20.90
C TYR A 354 -9.99 24.06 -20.10
N ALA A 355 -10.20 25.08 -19.27
CA ALA A 355 -11.34 25.21 -18.39
C ALA A 355 -11.58 23.95 -17.53
N GLN A 356 -10.55 23.33 -16.98
CA GLN A 356 -10.70 22.05 -16.30
C GLN A 356 -11.54 22.16 -15.02
N GLN A 357 -12.19 21.06 -14.66
CA GLN A 357 -12.86 20.88 -13.38
C GLN A 357 -12.44 19.53 -12.79
N TRP A 358 -12.23 19.48 -11.48
CA TRP A 358 -12.03 18.23 -10.77
C TRP A 358 -13.13 17.99 -9.73
N ARG A 359 -13.42 16.73 -9.43
CA ARG A 359 -14.35 16.30 -8.37
C ARG A 359 -13.80 15.06 -7.68
N THR A 360 -13.91 15.03 -6.35
CA THR A 360 -13.65 13.84 -5.54
C THR A 360 -14.95 13.22 -5.05
N ARG A 361 -15.08 11.90 -5.10
CA ARG A 361 -16.28 11.17 -4.65
C ARG A 361 -15.89 9.83 -4.03
N VAL A 362 -16.61 9.43 -2.98
CA VAL A 362 -16.45 8.06 -2.42
C VAL A 362 -16.92 7.03 -3.44
N ASN A 363 -18.10 7.27 -4.04
CA ASN A 363 -18.65 6.41 -5.09
C ASN A 363 -18.25 6.89 -6.49
N PHE A 364 -18.37 6.00 -7.48
CA PHE A 364 -18.11 6.36 -8.89
C PHE A 364 -18.92 7.60 -9.33
N PRO A 365 -18.29 8.64 -9.90
CA PRO A 365 -18.87 9.98 -10.07
C PRO A 365 -19.76 10.12 -11.32
N LYS A 366 -20.79 9.28 -11.46
CA LYS A 366 -21.68 9.24 -12.63
C LYS A 366 -22.43 10.56 -12.89
N ASP A 367 -22.85 11.24 -11.82
CA ASP A 367 -23.67 12.46 -11.92
C ASP A 367 -22.79 13.66 -12.29
N GLU A 368 -21.55 13.70 -11.80
CA GLU A 368 -20.55 14.70 -12.18
C GLU A 368 -20.11 14.53 -13.62
N ILE A 369 -19.98 13.29 -14.11
CA ILE A 369 -19.70 13.02 -15.52
C ILE A 369 -20.82 13.60 -16.40
N LYS A 370 -22.08 13.32 -16.05
CA LYS A 370 -23.23 13.83 -16.80
C LYS A 370 -23.23 15.36 -16.86
N LYS A 371 -23.11 16.02 -15.70
CA LYS A 371 -23.01 17.49 -15.62
C LYS A 371 -21.82 18.04 -16.43
N GLY A 372 -20.69 17.34 -16.40
CA GLY A 372 -19.52 17.68 -17.19
C GLY A 372 -19.79 17.64 -18.70
N TRP A 373 -20.45 16.60 -19.18
CA TRP A 373 -20.84 16.47 -20.59
C TRP A 373 -21.86 17.55 -20.99
N ASP A 374 -22.85 17.85 -20.14
CA ASP A 374 -23.83 18.92 -20.37
C ASP A 374 -23.13 20.30 -20.51
N ASP A 375 -22.02 20.52 -19.77
CA ASP A 375 -21.17 21.71 -19.86
C ASP A 375 -20.15 21.67 -21.03
N GLY A 376 -20.19 20.63 -21.87
CA GLY A 376 -19.30 20.42 -23.01
C GLY A 376 -17.88 19.99 -22.63
N ARG A 377 -17.69 19.37 -21.47
CA ARG A 377 -16.40 18.87 -20.98
C ARG A 377 -16.31 17.36 -21.12
N GLN A 378 -15.16 16.85 -21.51
CA GLN A 378 -14.90 15.41 -21.60
C GLN A 378 -14.08 14.93 -20.39
N ILE A 379 -14.25 13.66 -20.03
CA ILE A 379 -13.39 12.96 -19.07
C ILE A 379 -11.98 12.91 -19.68
N THR A 380 -11.02 13.46 -18.93
CA THR A 380 -9.61 13.55 -19.36
C THR A 380 -8.64 12.93 -18.38
N SER A 381 -9.05 12.75 -17.13
CA SER A 381 -8.36 11.87 -16.19
C SER A 381 -9.39 11.30 -15.22
N LEU A 382 -9.19 10.05 -14.86
CA LEU A 382 -9.98 9.34 -13.87
C LEU A 382 -9.03 8.46 -13.07
N SER A 383 -9.03 8.62 -11.76
CA SER A 383 -8.20 7.82 -10.86
C SER A 383 -8.98 7.45 -9.62
N TYR A 384 -8.49 6.44 -8.91
CA TYR A 384 -8.99 6.06 -7.61
C TYR A 384 -7.81 5.83 -6.69
N GLY A 385 -7.97 6.26 -5.45
CA GLY A 385 -7.02 6.00 -4.38
C GLY A 385 -7.43 6.72 -3.12
N ASP A 386 -6.84 6.33 -2.00
CA ASP A 386 -7.18 6.89 -0.69
C ASP A 386 -8.70 6.82 -0.39
N GLY A 387 -9.37 5.76 -0.87
CA GLY A 387 -10.81 5.59 -0.74
C GLY A 387 -11.66 6.58 -1.55
N THR A 388 -11.09 7.30 -2.51
CA THR A 388 -11.82 8.30 -3.30
C THR A 388 -11.54 8.20 -4.80
N TRP A 389 -12.59 8.35 -5.60
CA TRP A 389 -12.54 8.61 -7.02
C TRP A 389 -12.20 10.08 -7.28
N VAL A 390 -11.27 10.32 -8.18
CA VAL A 390 -10.95 11.65 -8.70
C VAL A 390 -11.29 11.69 -10.17
N LEU A 391 -12.24 12.55 -10.53
CA LEU A 391 -12.64 12.85 -11.89
C LEU A 391 -12.06 14.19 -12.32
N VAL A 392 -11.42 14.23 -13.48
CA VAL A 392 -11.00 15.46 -14.16
C VAL A 392 -11.70 15.58 -15.50
N LEU A 393 -12.47 16.66 -15.65
CA LEU A 393 -13.21 17.04 -16.85
C LEU A 393 -12.56 18.26 -17.51
N SER A 394 -12.38 18.23 -18.82
CA SER A 394 -11.72 19.32 -19.56
C SER A 394 -12.43 19.63 -20.87
N LYS A 395 -12.31 20.86 -21.36
CA LYS A 395 -12.54 21.19 -22.77
C LYS A 395 -11.23 21.05 -23.55
N GLY A 396 -11.32 20.98 -24.89
CA GLY A 396 -10.17 20.88 -25.78
C GLY A 396 -9.60 19.46 -25.91
N SER A 397 -10.31 18.45 -25.40
CA SER A 397 -10.01 17.06 -25.78
C SER A 397 -10.39 16.85 -27.25
N LYS A 398 -9.70 15.95 -27.96
CA LYS A 398 -10.06 15.58 -29.33
C LYS A 398 -11.38 14.80 -29.43
N SER A 399 -11.95 14.38 -28.30
CA SER A 399 -13.09 13.45 -28.28
C SER A 399 -14.39 14.16 -28.60
N GLU A 400 -15.13 13.64 -29.57
CA GLU A 400 -16.44 14.14 -29.98
C GLU A 400 -17.56 13.61 -29.07
N LEU A 401 -17.52 12.31 -28.77
CA LEU A 401 -18.50 11.63 -27.90
C LEU A 401 -17.80 10.71 -26.93
N GLN A 402 -18.33 10.58 -25.71
CA GLN A 402 -17.83 9.64 -24.71
C GLN A 402 -18.92 8.74 -24.15
N LYS A 403 -18.54 7.52 -23.79
CA LYS A 403 -19.34 6.60 -22.97
C LYS A 403 -18.45 5.96 -21.91
N TRP A 404 -19.01 5.68 -20.74
CA TRP A 404 -18.29 5.00 -19.66
C TRP A 404 -19.03 3.73 -19.22
N ARG A 405 -18.28 2.77 -18.67
CA ARG A 405 -18.80 1.56 -18.03
C ARG A 405 -17.94 1.20 -16.81
N THR A 406 -18.59 0.70 -15.75
CA THR A 406 -17.91 0.08 -14.62
C THR A 406 -18.17 -1.42 -14.57
N ARG A 407 -17.16 -2.22 -14.25
CA ARG A 407 -17.24 -3.69 -14.11
C ARG A 407 -16.34 -4.18 -12.99
N SER A 408 -16.76 -5.22 -12.27
CA SER A 408 -15.91 -5.91 -11.28
C SER A 408 -14.87 -6.84 -11.90
N TYR A 409 -14.83 -6.96 -13.23
CA TYR A 409 -13.94 -7.79 -14.03
C TYR A 409 -13.43 -6.98 -15.22
N PHE A 410 -12.34 -7.42 -15.87
CA PHE A 410 -11.81 -6.69 -17.01
C PHE A 410 -12.82 -6.59 -18.17
N PRO A 411 -13.16 -5.38 -18.65
CA PRO A 411 -14.32 -5.15 -19.52
C PRO A 411 -14.04 -5.45 -21.01
N LYS A 412 -13.61 -6.69 -21.32
CA LYS A 412 -13.22 -7.11 -22.69
C LYS A 412 -14.37 -7.01 -23.70
N ASP A 413 -15.60 -7.31 -23.29
CA ASP A 413 -16.76 -7.35 -24.18
C ASP A 413 -17.24 -5.92 -24.48
N GLU A 414 -17.20 -5.03 -23.48
CA GLU A 414 -17.48 -3.61 -23.65
C GLU A 414 -16.42 -2.92 -24.53
N ILE A 415 -15.15 -3.31 -24.41
CA ILE A 415 -14.08 -2.83 -25.29
C ILE A 415 -14.36 -3.27 -26.72
N LYS A 416 -14.64 -4.56 -26.95
CA LYS A 416 -14.92 -5.09 -28.29
C LYS A 416 -16.10 -4.38 -28.94
N LYS A 417 -17.23 -4.29 -28.23
CA LYS A 417 -18.40 -3.54 -28.68
C LYS A 417 -18.08 -2.05 -28.90
N GLY A 418 -17.23 -1.47 -28.06
CA GLY A 418 -16.71 -0.12 -28.21
C GLY A 418 -16.04 0.09 -29.57
N TRP A 419 -15.08 -0.78 -29.91
CA TRP A 419 -14.38 -0.75 -31.19
C TRP A 419 -15.32 -0.99 -32.38
N ASP A 420 -16.27 -1.94 -32.28
CA ASP A 420 -17.26 -2.19 -33.32
C ASP A 420 -18.14 -0.95 -33.58
N ASP A 421 -18.45 -0.17 -32.54
CA ASP A 421 -19.20 1.09 -32.62
C ASP A 421 -18.33 2.30 -33.05
N GLY A 422 -17.04 2.10 -33.30
CA GLY A 422 -16.08 3.15 -33.67
C GLY A 422 -15.61 4.04 -32.51
N TYR A 423 -15.61 3.51 -31.28
CA TYR A 423 -15.03 4.17 -30.10
C TYR A 423 -13.69 3.57 -29.71
N ASP A 424 -12.78 4.40 -29.24
CA ASP A 424 -11.46 4.00 -28.72
C ASP A 424 -11.40 4.08 -27.19
N ILE A 425 -10.59 3.22 -26.58
CA ILE A 425 -10.23 3.31 -25.16
C ILE A 425 -9.39 4.57 -24.96
N THR A 426 -9.90 5.53 -24.18
CA THR A 426 -9.16 6.76 -23.83
C THR A 426 -8.82 6.85 -22.35
N SER A 427 -9.50 6.08 -21.50
CA SER A 427 -9.12 5.91 -20.10
C SER A 427 -9.60 4.54 -19.63
N LEU A 428 -8.75 3.90 -18.83
CA LEU A 428 -9.06 2.65 -18.16
C LEU A 428 -8.42 2.75 -16.79
N THR A 429 -9.20 2.60 -15.73
CA THR A 429 -8.74 2.76 -14.34
C THR A 429 -9.35 1.66 -13.51
N TYR A 430 -8.56 1.01 -12.66
CA TYR A 430 -9.07 0.10 -11.65
C TYR A 430 -9.03 0.76 -10.28
N GLY A 431 -10.11 0.63 -9.53
CA GLY A 431 -10.26 1.23 -8.21
C GLY A 431 -11.57 0.79 -7.58
N ASP A 432 -11.63 0.77 -6.25
CA ASP A 432 -12.87 0.42 -5.53
C ASP A 432 -13.47 -0.94 -5.92
N GLY A 433 -12.63 -1.91 -6.29
CA GLY A 433 -13.08 -3.22 -6.77
C GLY A 433 -13.66 -3.23 -8.18
N VAL A 434 -13.56 -2.13 -8.95
CA VAL A 434 -14.10 -2.04 -10.32
C VAL A 434 -13.12 -1.44 -11.32
N TRP A 435 -13.17 -1.93 -12.55
CA TRP A 435 -12.67 -1.26 -13.73
C TRP A 435 -13.65 -0.19 -14.19
N ALA A 436 -13.19 1.05 -14.28
CA ALA A 436 -13.85 2.13 -14.99
C ALA A 436 -13.23 2.29 -16.38
N LEU A 437 -14.01 1.96 -17.40
CA LEU A 437 -13.66 2.12 -18.82
C LEU A 437 -14.30 3.39 -19.36
N VAL A 438 -13.52 4.23 -20.03
CA VAL A 438 -13.98 5.36 -20.84
C VAL A 438 -13.62 5.11 -22.30
N LEU A 439 -14.65 5.12 -23.14
CA LEU A 439 -14.58 4.97 -24.57
C LEU A 439 -14.94 6.31 -25.22
N SER A 440 -14.14 6.75 -26.19
CA SER A 440 -14.35 8.02 -26.90
C SER A 440 -14.37 7.83 -28.40
N LYS A 441 -15.28 8.53 -29.09
CA LYS A 441 -15.33 8.62 -30.55
C LYS A 441 -14.64 9.91 -31.01
N GLY A 442 -13.98 9.88 -32.16
CA GLY A 442 -13.21 11.02 -32.67
C GLY A 442 -11.87 11.24 -31.94
N SER A 443 -11.40 10.27 -31.15
CA SER A 443 -10.18 10.42 -30.35
C SER A 443 -8.90 10.64 -31.20
N GLY A 444 -8.96 10.23 -32.48
CA GLY A 444 -7.82 10.16 -33.40
C GLY A 444 -6.98 8.90 -33.22
N LEU A 445 -7.31 8.05 -32.25
CA LEU A 445 -6.68 6.75 -32.05
C LEU A 445 -7.25 5.73 -33.05
N TYR A 446 -6.45 4.72 -33.38
CA TYR A 446 -6.88 3.60 -34.21
C TYR A 446 -5.96 2.40 -33.99
N SER A 447 -6.37 1.23 -34.50
CA SER A 447 -5.63 -0.03 -34.37
C SER A 447 -5.24 -0.35 -32.92
N GLN A 448 -6.14 -0.07 -31.97
CA GLN A 448 -5.91 -0.35 -30.56
C GLN A 448 -5.84 -1.86 -30.29
N ALA A 449 -5.03 -2.22 -29.30
CA ALA A 449 -4.95 -3.55 -28.75
C ALA A 449 -4.76 -3.47 -27.24
N TRP A 450 -5.33 -4.43 -26.50
CA TRP A 450 -5.10 -4.59 -25.07
C TRP A 450 -4.49 -5.95 -24.74
N ARG A 451 -3.74 -6.03 -23.63
CA ARG A 451 -3.15 -7.28 -23.12
C ARG A 451 -3.18 -7.29 -21.59
N ASN A 452 -3.71 -8.37 -21.03
CA ASN A 452 -3.64 -8.64 -19.59
C ASN A 452 -2.52 -9.64 -19.30
N ARG A 453 -1.72 -9.36 -18.27
CA ARG A 453 -0.62 -10.22 -17.80
C ARG A 453 -0.53 -10.18 -16.29
N THR A 454 -0.17 -11.30 -15.68
CA THR A 454 0.16 -11.37 -14.25
C THR A 454 1.53 -10.78 -13.92
N TYR A 455 2.30 -10.39 -14.94
CA TYR A 455 3.61 -9.75 -14.87
C TYR A 455 3.62 -8.48 -15.72
N PHE A 456 4.60 -7.61 -15.50
CA PHE A 456 4.72 -6.37 -16.29
C PHE A 456 4.92 -6.70 -17.79
N PRO A 457 4.10 -6.16 -18.71
CA PRO A 457 4.01 -6.63 -20.10
C PRO A 457 5.10 -6.03 -21.00
N SER A 458 6.38 -6.21 -20.66
CA SER A 458 7.51 -5.63 -21.41
C SER A 458 7.65 -6.19 -22.82
N GLU A 459 7.39 -7.50 -23.01
CA GLU A 459 7.48 -8.13 -24.34
C GLU A 459 6.36 -7.65 -25.27
N GLU A 460 5.14 -7.51 -24.75
CA GLU A 460 4.01 -6.98 -25.49
C GLU A 460 4.21 -5.52 -25.88
N ILE A 461 4.85 -4.73 -25.01
CA ILE A 461 5.25 -3.35 -25.33
C ILE A 461 6.23 -3.34 -26.50
N ARG A 462 7.30 -4.16 -26.48
CA ARG A 462 8.28 -4.20 -27.58
C ARG A 462 7.64 -4.60 -28.91
N LYS A 463 6.85 -5.68 -28.91
CA LYS A 463 6.09 -6.11 -30.10
C LYS A 463 5.14 -5.03 -30.60
N GLY A 464 4.49 -4.32 -29.68
CA GLY A 464 3.62 -3.20 -30.04
C GLY A 464 4.37 -2.04 -30.69
N TRP A 465 5.58 -1.72 -30.22
CA TRP A 465 6.44 -0.73 -30.87
C TRP A 465 6.89 -1.18 -32.27
N ASP A 466 7.24 -2.45 -32.46
CA ASP A 466 7.58 -3.01 -33.78
C ASP A 466 6.40 -2.92 -34.77
N ASP A 467 5.17 -3.06 -34.27
CA ASP A 467 3.94 -2.85 -35.06
C ASP A 467 3.61 -1.36 -35.35
N GLY A 468 4.43 -0.43 -34.85
CA GLY A 468 4.21 1.01 -34.94
C GLY A 468 3.10 1.53 -34.02
N LYS A 469 2.73 0.77 -32.97
CA LYS A 469 1.81 1.23 -31.91
C LYS A 469 2.60 1.93 -30.81
N THR A 470 1.87 2.68 -29.99
CA THR A 470 2.39 3.35 -28.80
C THR A 470 1.55 2.99 -27.59
N ILE A 471 2.18 2.94 -26.42
CA ILE A 471 1.54 2.80 -25.12
C ILE A 471 0.61 4.00 -24.91
N ILE A 472 -0.66 3.71 -24.67
CA ILE A 472 -1.69 4.67 -24.27
C ILE A 472 -1.83 4.66 -22.75
N SER A 473 -1.90 3.46 -22.15
CA SER A 473 -1.91 3.31 -20.69
C SER A 473 -1.44 1.91 -20.28
N VAL A 474 -0.94 1.82 -19.05
CA VAL A 474 -0.67 0.55 -18.35
C VAL A 474 -1.34 0.64 -17.00
N ASN A 475 -2.28 -0.24 -16.72
CA ASN A 475 -3.05 -0.24 -15.47
C ASN A 475 -2.84 -1.53 -14.71
N TYR A 476 -3.26 -1.58 -13.45
CA TYR A 476 -3.19 -2.78 -12.62
C TYR A 476 -4.48 -2.93 -11.83
N GLY A 477 -5.10 -4.10 -11.90
CA GLY A 477 -6.40 -4.35 -11.30
C GLY A 477 -6.78 -5.81 -11.31
N ASP A 478 -7.98 -6.14 -10.85
CA ASP A 478 -8.47 -7.52 -10.89
C ASP A 478 -8.66 -7.99 -12.33
N ASN A 479 -8.45 -9.27 -12.61
CA ASN A 479 -8.68 -9.85 -13.94
C ASN A 479 -10.16 -9.98 -14.30
#